data_AF-A0A3D5KBS0-F1
#
_entry.id   AF-A0A3D5KBS0-F1
#
_cell.length_a   1.000
_cell.length_b   1.000
_cell.length_c   1.000
_cell.angle_alpha   90.00
_cell.angle_beta   90.00
_cell.angle_gamma   90.00
#
_symmetry.space_group_name_H-M   'P 1'
#
loop_
_entity.id
_entity.type
_entity.pdbx_description
1 polymer ?
#
loop_
_entity_poly.entity_id
_entity_poly.type
_entity_poly.pdbx_seq_one_letter_code
_entity_poly.pdbx_strand_id
1 'polypeptide(L)'
;MVDEFTGRVAENRHWPDGVQAALECKEGLEIQSKGRIMTQISLQHFIKQYENLAGMTGTAVDSADEFYEVYDMDLVIIPANVKSQRIDCPPYVFTHKEAKYKALVEEIKRVHSTYRH
;
A
#
# COMPACT_ATOMS: atom_id res chain seq x y z
N MET A 1 7.21 26.58 6.39
CA MET A 1 8.55 26.21 5.86
C MET A 1 8.66 26.55 4.39
N VAL A 2 9.86 26.80 3.87
CA VAL A 2 10.12 26.92 2.42
C VAL A 2 11.04 25.77 2.00
N ASP A 3 10.69 25.09 0.92
CA ASP A 3 11.49 24.00 0.36
C ASP A 3 12.74 24.54 -0.35
N GLU A 4 13.92 24.04 0.02
CA GLU A 4 15.22 24.54 -0.47
C GLU A 4 15.47 24.25 -1.95
N PHE A 5 14.80 23.25 -2.54
CA PHE A 5 15.01 22.85 -3.94
C PHE A 5 14.03 23.52 -4.89
N THR A 6 12.83 23.85 -4.42
CA THR A 6 11.74 24.39 -5.25
C THR A 6 11.35 25.82 -4.90
N GLY A 7 11.80 26.35 -3.75
CA GLY A 7 11.45 27.68 -3.25
C GLY A 7 9.97 27.82 -2.87
N ARG A 8 9.21 26.71 -2.85
CA ARG A 8 7.77 26.73 -2.57
C ARG A 8 7.50 26.65 -1.07
N VAL A 9 6.43 27.32 -0.64
CA VAL A 9 5.97 27.24 0.74
C VAL A 9 5.38 25.85 0.98
N ALA A 10 5.93 25.14 1.96
CA ALA A 10 5.41 23.88 2.45
C ALA A 10 4.43 24.15 3.60
N GLU A 11 3.21 24.53 3.25
CA GLU A 11 2.16 24.94 4.21
C GLU A 11 1.77 23.82 5.19
N ASN A 12 1.88 22.56 4.77
CA ASN A 12 1.49 21.40 5.57
C ASN A 12 2.65 20.70 6.30
N ARG A 13 3.86 21.27 6.27
CA ARG A 13 5.05 20.68 6.89
C ARG A 13 5.41 21.45 8.16
N HIS A 14 5.58 20.73 9.26
CA HIS A 14 6.03 21.27 10.54
C HIS A 14 7.34 20.61 10.95
N TRP A 15 8.17 21.35 11.68
CA TRP A 15 9.32 20.75 12.34
C TRP A 15 8.88 19.90 13.54
N PRO A 16 9.40 18.66 13.69
CA PRO A 16 9.05 17.77 14.79
C PRO A 16 9.61 18.28 16.14
N ASP A 17 9.31 17.53 17.21
CA ASP A 17 9.94 17.68 18.53
C ASP A 17 9.83 19.07 19.17
N GLY A 18 8.74 19.78 18.87
CA GLY A 18 8.47 21.11 19.43
C GLY A 18 9.30 22.23 18.81
N VAL A 19 10.16 21.95 17.84
CA VAL A 19 10.96 22.95 17.12
C VAL A 19 10.07 23.98 16.42
N GLN A 20 8.96 23.53 15.84
CA GLN A 20 7.96 24.41 15.24
C GLN A 20 7.37 25.38 16.27
N ALA A 21 7.00 24.89 17.45
CA ALA A 21 6.44 25.71 18.51
C ALA A 21 7.46 26.70 19.10
N ALA A 22 8.73 26.29 19.20
CA ALA A 22 9.82 27.17 19.62
C ALA A 22 10.06 28.31 18.62
N LEU A 23 9.98 28.02 17.30
CA LEU A 23 10.06 29.06 16.27
C LEU A 23 8.84 29.98 16.29
N GLU A 24 7.62 29.43 16.40
CA GLU A 24 6.40 30.22 16.51
C GLU A 24 6.47 31.18 17.71
N CYS A 25 6.97 30.70 18.86
CA CYS A 25 7.19 31.53 20.05
C CYS A 25 8.24 32.62 19.80
N LYS A 26 9.36 32.30 19.14
CA LYS A 26 10.41 33.26 18.78
C LYS A 26 9.89 34.37 17.86
N GLU A 27 9.05 34.02 16.88
CA GLU A 27 8.47 34.94 15.91
C GLU A 27 7.18 35.62 16.42
N GLY A 28 6.79 35.38 17.68
CA GLY A 28 5.61 35.98 18.30
C GLY A 28 4.27 35.51 17.72
N LEU A 29 4.25 34.34 17.10
CA LEU A 29 3.07 33.73 16.50
C LEU A 29 2.29 32.90 17.53
N GLU A 30 0.98 32.76 17.32
CA GLU A 30 0.14 31.86 18.12
C GLU A 30 0.56 30.40 17.88
N ILE A 31 0.80 29.66 18.96
CA ILE A 31 1.23 28.27 18.89
C ILE A 31 0.07 27.41 18.41
N GLN A 32 0.25 26.74 17.27
CA GLN A 32 -0.78 25.86 16.73
C GLN A 32 -0.81 24.54 17.51
N SER A 33 -1.84 24.33 18.32
CA SER A 33 -2.07 23.05 19.01
C SER A 33 -2.60 22.01 18.02
N LYS A 34 -1.75 21.06 17.61
CA LYS A 34 -2.21 19.87 16.91
C LYS A 34 -2.56 18.76 17.89
N GLY A 35 -3.60 18.02 17.58
CA GLY A 35 -3.93 16.79 18.30
C GLY A 35 -2.73 15.86 18.33
N ARG A 36 -2.36 15.41 19.54
CA ARG A 36 -1.25 14.49 19.75
C ARG A 36 -1.75 13.06 19.58
N ILE A 37 -1.02 12.25 18.83
CA ILE A 37 -1.22 10.79 18.83
C ILE A 37 -0.86 10.30 20.23
N MET A 38 -1.87 9.88 20.99
CA MET A 38 -1.67 9.39 22.37
C MET A 38 -1.16 7.95 22.40
N THR A 39 -1.54 7.15 21.40
CA THR A 39 -1.16 5.74 21.30
C THR A 39 -1.07 5.34 19.83
N GLN A 40 -0.09 4.51 19.53
CA GLN A 40 0.10 3.90 18.22
C GLN A 40 0.51 2.46 18.44
N ILE A 41 -0.03 1.55 17.62
CA ILE A 41 0.37 0.15 17.57
C ILE A 41 0.53 -0.23 16.10
N SER A 42 1.57 -0.99 15.78
CA SER A 42 1.70 -1.58 14.44
C SER A 42 0.66 -2.70 14.28
N LEU A 43 0.20 -2.94 13.06
CA LEU A 43 -0.71 -4.05 12.78
C LEU A 43 -0.15 -5.41 13.25
N GLN A 44 1.16 -5.65 13.09
CA GLN A 44 1.82 -6.86 13.57
C GLN A 44 1.67 -7.07 15.08
N HIS A 45 2.05 -6.08 15.88
CA HIS A 45 1.87 -6.13 17.34
C HIS A 45 0.41 -6.25 17.76
N PHE A 46 -0.51 -5.58 17.06
CA PHE A 46 -1.93 -5.67 17.36
C PHE A 46 -2.47 -7.09 17.14
N ILE A 47 -2.10 -7.71 16.02
CA ILE A 47 -2.51 -9.08 15.68
C ILE A 47 -1.91 -10.10 16.67
N LYS A 48 -0.70 -9.87 17.18
CA LYS A 48 -0.07 -10.74 18.20
C LYS A 48 -0.76 -10.71 19.58
N GLN A 49 -1.68 -9.77 19.82
CA GLN A 49 -2.44 -9.74 21.08
C GLN A 49 -3.57 -10.77 21.14
N TYR A 50 -3.95 -11.37 20.01
CA TYR A 50 -4.98 -12.38 19.96
C TYR A 50 -4.41 -13.73 20.44
N GLU A 51 -5.14 -14.40 21.33
CA GLU A 51 -4.76 -15.74 21.82
C GLU A 51 -4.79 -16.78 20.68
N ASN A 52 -5.70 -16.62 19.72
CA ASN A 52 -5.82 -17.48 18.55
C ASN A 52 -5.86 -16.62 17.28
N LEU A 53 -5.06 -16.99 16.28
CA LEU A 53 -4.95 -16.29 15.01
C LEU A 53 -5.17 -17.25 13.83
N ALA A 54 -6.07 -16.87 12.93
CA ALA A 54 -6.34 -17.61 11.69
C ALA A 54 -6.68 -16.63 10.56
N GLY A 55 -6.42 -17.03 9.32
CA GLY A 55 -6.66 -16.21 8.14
C GLY A 55 -6.96 -17.05 6.90
N MET A 56 -7.55 -16.42 5.89
CA MET A 56 -7.89 -17.07 4.62
C MET A 56 -7.55 -16.13 3.44
N THR A 57 -6.95 -16.68 2.40
CA THR A 57 -6.57 -15.95 1.19
C THR A 57 -6.27 -16.93 0.05
N GLY A 58 -6.48 -16.49 -1.19
CA GLY A 58 -6.22 -17.31 -2.38
C GLY A 58 -4.81 -17.17 -2.96
N THR A 59 -3.97 -16.29 -2.40
CA THR A 59 -2.71 -15.85 -3.06
C THR A 59 -1.49 -15.85 -2.15
N ALA A 60 -1.54 -16.44 -0.95
CA ALA A 60 -0.45 -16.33 0.01
C ALA A 60 0.63 -17.41 -0.11
N VAL A 61 0.53 -18.32 -1.08
CA VAL A 61 1.50 -19.41 -1.28
C VAL A 61 2.92 -18.86 -1.44
N ASP A 62 3.10 -17.79 -2.23
CA ASP A 62 4.42 -17.20 -2.47
C ASP A 62 4.96 -16.41 -1.27
N SER A 63 4.11 -16.07 -0.30
CA SER A 63 4.45 -15.31 0.90
C SER A 63 4.48 -16.17 2.16
N ALA A 64 4.52 -17.51 2.02
CA ALA A 64 4.39 -18.42 3.14
C ALA A 64 5.45 -18.19 4.23
N ASP A 65 6.70 -17.97 3.83
CA ASP A 65 7.81 -17.72 4.75
C ASP A 65 7.59 -16.44 5.56
N GLU A 66 7.08 -15.37 4.92
CA GLU A 66 6.79 -14.09 5.60
C GLU A 66 5.66 -14.25 6.63
N PHE A 67 4.62 -15.03 6.32
CA PHE A 67 3.55 -15.31 7.27
C PHE A 67 4.05 -16.07 8.49
N TYR A 68 4.93 -17.05 8.29
CA TYR A 68 5.55 -17.79 9.37
C TYR A 68 6.47 -16.91 10.23
N GLU A 69 7.40 -16.19 9.61
CA GLU A 69 8.38 -15.35 10.33
C GLU A 69 7.73 -14.20 11.12
N VAL A 70 6.69 -13.58 10.56
CA VAL A 70 6.07 -12.39 11.15
C VAL A 70 4.98 -12.76 12.16
N TYR A 71 4.16 -13.78 11.85
CA TYR A 71 2.93 -14.10 12.57
C TYR A 71 2.88 -15.51 13.17
N ASP A 72 3.91 -16.34 12.98
CA ASP A 72 3.92 -17.76 13.38
C ASP A 72 2.71 -18.53 12.82
N MET A 73 2.34 -18.21 11.57
CA MET A 73 1.19 -18.78 10.88
C MET A 73 1.62 -19.70 9.75
N ASP A 74 1.24 -20.97 9.86
CA ASP A 74 1.36 -21.94 8.78
C ASP A 74 0.26 -21.73 7.72
N LEU A 75 0.62 -21.94 6.45
CA LEU A 75 -0.34 -21.96 5.35
C LEU A 75 -0.74 -23.38 4.98
N VAL A 76 -2.04 -23.58 4.84
CA VAL A 76 -2.62 -24.82 4.32
C VAL A 76 -3.28 -24.57 2.98
N ILE A 77 -2.83 -25.29 1.94
CA ILE A 77 -3.41 -25.21 0.59
C ILE A 77 -4.68 -26.07 0.56
N ILE A 78 -5.83 -25.41 0.45
CA ILE A 78 -7.12 -26.09 0.29
C ILE A 78 -7.37 -26.29 -1.22
N PRO A 79 -7.59 -27.53 -1.70
CA PRO A 79 -7.88 -27.77 -3.11
C PRO A 79 -9.21 -27.13 -3.52
N ALA A 80 -9.26 -26.57 -4.73
CA ALA A 80 -10.47 -25.99 -5.27
C ALA A 80 -11.54 -27.08 -5.50
N ASN A 81 -12.80 -26.74 -5.23
CA ASN A 81 -13.93 -27.65 -5.48
C ASN A 81 -14.05 -28.04 -6.97
N VAL A 82 -13.61 -27.17 -7.88
CA VAL A 82 -13.61 -27.40 -9.34
C VAL A 82 -12.25 -27.02 -9.91
N LYS A 83 -11.75 -27.81 -10.87
CA LYS A 83 -10.50 -27.53 -11.57
C LYS A 83 -10.61 -26.21 -12.34
N SER A 84 -9.65 -25.31 -12.13
CA SER A 84 -9.58 -24.04 -12.87
C SER A 84 -9.45 -24.28 -14.37
N GLN A 85 -10.28 -23.60 -15.15
CA GLN A 85 -10.20 -23.54 -16.62
C GLN A 85 -9.62 -22.21 -17.11
N ARG A 86 -9.15 -21.35 -16.19
CA ARG A 86 -8.56 -20.06 -16.52
C ARG A 86 -7.25 -20.28 -17.28
N ILE A 87 -7.09 -19.60 -18.40
CA ILE A 87 -5.85 -19.58 -19.18
C ILE A 87 -5.08 -18.32 -18.79
N ASP A 88 -3.96 -18.51 -18.10
CA ASP A 88 -3.05 -17.41 -17.74
C ASP A 88 -2.09 -17.12 -18.90
N CYS A 89 -2.27 -15.97 -19.54
CA CYS A 89 -1.42 -15.54 -20.64
C CYS A 89 -0.06 -15.02 -20.11
N PRO A 90 1.04 -15.22 -20.87
CA PRO A 90 2.34 -14.68 -20.51
C PRO A 90 2.32 -13.14 -20.52
N PRO A 91 3.20 -12.48 -19.75
CA PRO A 91 3.26 -11.03 -19.69
C PRO A 91 3.76 -10.43 -21.01
N TYR A 92 3.18 -9.29 -21.40
CA TYR A 92 3.68 -8.46 -22.51
C TYR A 92 4.55 -7.34 -21.96
N VAL A 93 5.77 -7.21 -22.48
CA VAL A 93 6.72 -6.17 -22.09
C VAL A 93 6.85 -5.13 -23.20
N PHE A 94 6.76 -3.85 -22.84
CA PHE A 94 6.83 -2.73 -23.77
C PHE A 94 7.99 -1.80 -23.41
N THR A 95 8.61 -1.19 -24.42
CA THR A 95 9.78 -0.32 -24.24
C THR A 95 9.46 1.02 -23.59
N HIS A 96 8.22 1.52 -23.73
CA HIS A 96 7.78 2.80 -23.18
C HIS A 96 6.27 2.77 -22.89
N LYS A 97 5.81 3.75 -22.08
CA LYS A 97 4.43 3.78 -21.56
C LYS A 97 3.38 3.91 -22.67
N GLU A 98 3.63 4.73 -23.69
CA GLU A 98 2.66 4.98 -24.76
C GLU A 98 2.37 3.72 -25.59
N ALA A 99 3.39 2.94 -25.95
CA ALA A 99 3.21 1.65 -26.61
C ALA A 99 2.35 0.68 -25.77
N LYS A 100 2.59 0.61 -24.46
CA LYS A 100 1.77 -0.19 -23.54
C LYS A 100 0.30 0.25 -23.56
N TYR A 101 0.04 1.55 -23.47
CA TYR A 101 -1.33 2.07 -23.45
C TYR A 101 -2.05 1.84 -24.78
N LYS A 102 -1.36 2.00 -25.92
CA LYS A 102 -1.93 1.73 -27.24
C LYS A 102 -2.34 0.26 -27.38
N ALA A 103 -1.44 -0.66 -27.03
CA ALA A 103 -1.72 -2.10 -27.07
C ALA A 103 -2.86 -2.50 -26.12
N LEU A 104 -2.92 -1.90 -24.91
CA LEU A 104 -4.00 -2.13 -23.96
C LEU A 104 -5.36 -1.69 -24.51
N VAL A 105 -5.44 -0.50 -25.12
CA VAL A 105 -6.69 0.00 -25.71
C VAL A 105 -7.15 -0.87 -26.88
N GLU A 106 -6.22 -1.32 -27.73
CA GLU A 106 -6.52 -2.23 -28.83
C GLU A 106 -7.07 -3.58 -28.32
N GLU A 107 -6.46 -4.14 -27.27
CA GLU A 107 -6.92 -5.40 -26.66
C GLU A 107 -8.30 -5.25 -26.02
N ILE A 108 -8.54 -4.18 -25.27
CA ILE A 108 -9.86 -3.90 -24.68
C ILE A 108 -10.93 -3.79 -25.77
N LYS A 109 -10.66 -3.08 -26.87
CA LYS A 109 -11.59 -2.97 -28.00
C LYS A 109 -11.89 -4.34 -28.62
N ARG A 110 -10.86 -5.17 -28.81
CA ARG A 110 -10.96 -6.52 -29.38
C ARG A 110 -11.79 -7.47 -28.51
N VAL A 111 -11.58 -7.43 -27.18
CA VAL A 111 -12.37 -8.23 -26.22
C VAL A 111 -13.81 -7.72 -26.16
N HIS A 112 -14.00 -6.40 -26.10
CA HIS A 112 -15.33 -5.80 -26.08
C HIS A 112 -16.14 -6.15 -27.34
N SER A 113 -15.53 -6.13 -28.53
CA SER A 113 -16.22 -6.45 -29.78
C SER A 113 -16.58 -7.94 -29.93
N THR A 114 -15.94 -8.82 -29.16
CA THR A 114 -16.19 -10.27 -29.20
C THR A 114 -17.23 -10.74 -28.17
N TYR A 115 -17.85 -9.82 -27.40
CA TYR A 115 -18.82 -10.12 -26.33
C TYR A 115 -18.36 -11.23 -25.37
N ARG A 116 -17.05 -11.38 -25.20
CA ARG A 116 -16.47 -12.32 -24.25
C ARG A 116 -16.66 -11.71 -22.85
N HIS A 117 -17.73 -12.13 -22.17
CA HIS A 117 -17.85 -11.96 -20.73
C HIS A 117 -16.93 -12.93 -20.01
#